data_AF-A0A565B243-F1
#
_entry.id   AF-A0A565B243-F1
#
_cell.length_a   1.000
_cell.length_b   1.000
_cell.length_c   1.000
_cell.angle_alpha   90.00
_cell.angle_beta   90.00
_cell.angle_gamma   90.00
#
_symmetry.space_group_name_H-M   'P 1'
#
loop_
_entity.id
_entity.type
_entity.pdbx_description
1 polymer ?
#
loop_
_entity_poly.entity_id
_entity_poly.type
_entity_poly.pdbx_seq_one_letter_code
_entity_poly.pdbx_strand_id
1 'polypeptide(L)'
;MANEVILLDFWPSMFGMRTRIALREKGVEFEYREEDLRNKSPLLLQMNPIHKKIPVLIHNGKPVCESSIQVQYIDEVWSHKNPILPSDPYQRAQARFWADFIDKKVYDVSRKTWTTKGEELEAAKKELIEILKTLESELGDKPYFGGDEFGYVDIALIGFYTWFPAYEKFGNLSIESECPKLMVWVKKCLERETVAKSLPDPHKVTEFVAELRKRFGLE
;
A
#
# COMPACT_ATOMS: atom_id res chain seq x y z
N MET A 1 -18.85 -25.57 5.63
CA MET A 1 -17.60 -25.02 6.17
C MET A 1 -17.72 -23.51 6.12
N ALA A 2 -17.49 -22.82 7.23
CA ALA A 2 -17.57 -21.37 7.27
C ALA A 2 -16.56 -20.75 6.27
N ASN A 3 -16.90 -19.59 5.70
CA ASN A 3 -16.06 -18.90 4.73
C ASN A 3 -14.83 -18.29 5.44
N GLU A 4 -13.78 -19.09 5.63
CA GLU A 4 -12.61 -18.70 6.41
C GLU A 4 -11.68 -17.81 5.58
N VAL A 5 -11.34 -16.64 6.13
CA VAL A 5 -10.40 -15.69 5.53
C VAL A 5 -9.36 -15.33 6.58
N ILE A 6 -8.09 -15.62 6.30
CA ILE A 6 -6.95 -15.27 7.13
C ILE A 6 -6.02 -14.37 6.33
N LEU A 7 -5.47 -13.34 6.95
CA LEU A 7 -4.46 -12.46 6.37
C LEU A 7 -3.17 -12.55 7.20
N LEU A 8 -2.13 -13.16 6.64
CA LEU A 8 -0.77 -13.08 7.19
C LEU A 8 -0.15 -11.76 6.75
N ASP A 9 0.24 -10.92 7.70
CA ASP A 9 0.70 -9.56 7.39
C ASP A 9 1.66 -9.00 8.45
N PHE A 10 2.19 -7.82 8.19
CA PHE A 10 3.06 -7.05 9.08
C PHE A 10 2.50 -5.62 9.19
N TRP A 11 2.28 -5.11 10.40
CA TRP A 11 1.47 -3.91 10.63
C TRP A 11 1.85 -2.67 9.80
N PRO A 12 3.13 -2.32 9.54
CA PRO A 12 3.51 -1.13 8.78
C PRO A 12 3.62 -1.41 7.27
N SER A 13 3.34 -2.64 6.80
CA SER A 13 3.42 -3.00 5.39
C SER A 13 2.35 -2.27 4.55
N MET A 14 2.76 -1.32 3.71
CA MET A 14 1.87 -0.66 2.76
C MET A 14 1.23 -1.64 1.77
N PHE A 15 1.88 -2.76 1.46
CA PHE A 15 1.32 -3.82 0.63
C PHE A 15 0.20 -4.56 1.35
N GLY A 16 0.38 -4.87 2.63
CA GLY A 16 -0.64 -5.49 3.48
C GLY A 16 -1.84 -4.59 3.73
N MET A 17 -1.61 -3.28 3.85
CA MET A 17 -2.67 -2.28 3.95
C MET A 17 -3.64 -2.35 2.76
N ARG A 18 -3.17 -2.67 1.54
CA ARG A 18 -4.04 -2.83 0.36
C ARG A 18 -5.08 -3.92 0.57
N THR A 19 -4.63 -5.10 1.01
CA THR A 19 -5.49 -6.26 1.24
C THR A 19 -6.43 -6.01 2.42
N ARG A 20 -5.93 -5.38 3.49
CA ARG A 20 -6.74 -4.91 4.63
C ARG A 20 -7.88 -3.99 4.18
N ILE A 21 -7.60 -3.00 3.33
CA ILE A 21 -8.60 -2.06 2.81
C ILE A 21 -9.60 -2.82 1.93
N ALA A 22 -9.14 -3.62 0.97
CA ALA A 22 -10.02 -4.34 0.05
C ALA A 22 -10.98 -5.30 0.76
N LEU A 23 -10.50 -6.05 1.77
CA LEU A 23 -11.36 -6.91 2.59
C LEU A 23 -12.45 -6.09 3.32
N ARG A 24 -12.08 -4.94 3.89
CA ARG A 24 -13.02 -4.06 4.61
C ARG A 24 -14.00 -3.36 3.67
N GLU A 25 -13.57 -2.91 2.50
CA GLU A 25 -14.45 -2.36 1.45
C GLU A 25 -15.49 -3.39 0.98
N LYS A 26 -15.13 -4.67 0.97
CA LYS A 26 -16.06 -5.78 0.67
C LYS A 26 -16.85 -6.27 1.88
N GLY A 27 -16.63 -5.72 3.07
CA GLY A 27 -17.28 -6.16 4.31
C GLY A 27 -16.98 -7.62 4.65
N VAL A 28 -15.78 -8.09 4.34
CA VAL A 28 -15.31 -9.44 4.62
C VAL A 28 -14.67 -9.46 6.00
N GLU A 29 -15.22 -10.27 6.90
CA GLU A 29 -14.57 -10.59 8.16
C GLU A 29 -13.35 -11.48 7.91
N PHE A 30 -12.23 -11.17 8.55
CA PHE A 30 -10.99 -11.92 8.41
C PHE A 30 -10.19 -11.96 9.69
N GLU A 31 -9.45 -13.04 9.90
CA GLU A 31 -8.46 -13.16 10.96
C GLU A 31 -7.15 -12.51 10.51
N TYR A 32 -6.70 -11.47 11.22
CA TYR A 32 -5.38 -10.88 11.00
C TYR A 32 -4.34 -11.62 11.83
N ARG A 33 -3.25 -12.09 11.20
CA ARG A 33 -2.11 -12.72 11.87
C ARG A 33 -0.84 -11.94 11.58
N GLU A 34 -0.29 -11.32 12.62
CA GLU A 34 0.97 -10.59 12.56
C GLU A 34 2.16 -11.56 12.39
N GLU A 35 3.05 -11.26 11.45
CA GLU A 35 4.29 -12.00 11.18
C GLU A 35 5.53 -11.24 11.65
N ASP A 36 6.43 -11.91 12.39
CA ASP A 36 7.80 -11.40 12.58
C ASP A 36 8.64 -11.77 11.35
N LEU A 37 8.91 -10.78 10.49
CA LEU A 37 9.65 -11.01 9.25
C LEU A 37 11.13 -11.41 9.44
N ARG A 38 11.66 -11.29 10.67
CA ARG A 38 13.00 -11.79 11.02
C ARG A 38 12.96 -13.27 11.43
N ASN A 39 11.80 -13.76 11.86
CA ASN A 39 11.57 -15.14 12.24
C ASN A 39 10.24 -15.63 11.66
N LYS A 40 10.22 -15.78 10.33
CA LYS A 40 9.01 -16.08 9.54
C LYS A 40 8.35 -17.38 10.01
N SER A 41 7.04 -17.36 10.19
CA SER A 41 6.31 -18.54 10.64
C SER A 41 6.40 -19.70 9.63
N PRO A 42 6.32 -20.97 10.08
CA PRO A 42 6.20 -22.11 9.17
C PRO A 42 4.98 -21.98 8.23
N LEU A 43 3.90 -21.37 8.71
CA LEU A 43 2.70 -21.13 7.93
C LEU A 43 2.96 -20.17 6.76
N LEU A 44 3.67 -19.05 7.00
CA LEU A 44 4.07 -18.13 5.92
C LEU A 44 4.96 -18.82 4.89
N LEU A 45 5.92 -19.62 5.33
CA LEU A 45 6.82 -20.36 4.44
C LEU A 45 6.09 -21.42 3.61
N GLN A 46 5.06 -22.05 4.18
CA GLN A 46 4.19 -23.00 3.48
C GLN A 46 3.27 -22.31 2.47
N MET A 47 2.68 -21.17 2.85
CA MET A 47 1.64 -20.49 2.07
C MET A 47 2.22 -19.60 0.96
N ASN A 48 3.46 -19.13 1.10
CA ASN A 48 4.22 -18.43 0.06
C ASN A 48 5.64 -18.98 -0.06
N PRO A 49 5.84 -20.20 -0.60
CA PRO A 49 7.14 -20.84 -0.65
C PRO A 49 8.11 -20.15 -1.61
N ILE A 50 7.59 -19.47 -2.64
CA ILE A 50 8.36 -18.78 -3.68
C ILE A 50 9.02 -17.52 -3.11
N HIS A 51 8.21 -16.57 -2.65
CA HIS A 51 8.73 -15.26 -2.21
C HIS A 51 8.97 -15.18 -0.70
N LYS A 52 8.27 -16.00 0.09
CA LYS A 52 8.35 -15.98 1.56
C LYS A 52 8.04 -14.58 2.11
N LYS A 53 7.09 -13.88 1.48
CA LYS A 53 6.70 -12.49 1.77
C LYS A 53 5.26 -12.42 2.21
N ILE A 54 4.97 -11.41 3.02
CA ILE A 54 3.62 -10.89 3.28
C ILE A 54 3.26 -9.80 2.26
N PRO A 55 1.96 -9.43 2.12
CA PRO A 55 0.80 -10.12 2.66
C PRO A 55 0.57 -11.49 2.01
N VAL A 56 -0.07 -12.41 2.73
CA VAL A 56 -0.66 -13.64 2.17
C VAL A 56 -2.11 -13.73 2.62
N LEU A 57 -3.02 -13.69 1.65
CA LEU A 57 -4.44 -13.96 1.88
C LEU A 57 -4.66 -15.47 1.80
N ILE A 58 -5.25 -16.07 2.82
CA ILE A 58 -5.63 -17.49 2.81
C ILE A 58 -7.14 -17.54 2.85
N HIS A 59 -7.76 -18.03 1.78
CA HIS A 59 -9.20 -18.15 1.66
C HIS A 59 -9.58 -19.63 1.57
N ASN A 60 -10.26 -20.14 2.60
CA ASN A 60 -10.61 -21.56 2.75
C ASN A 60 -9.39 -22.49 2.55
N GLY A 61 -8.29 -22.18 3.23
CA GLY A 61 -7.02 -22.93 3.16
C GLY A 61 -6.18 -22.71 1.90
N LYS A 62 -6.62 -21.88 0.95
CA LYS A 62 -5.91 -21.63 -0.32
C LYS A 62 -5.20 -20.27 -0.30
N PRO A 63 -3.87 -20.21 -0.49
CA PRO A 63 -3.14 -18.96 -0.47
C PRO A 63 -3.29 -18.18 -1.79
N VAL A 64 -3.39 -16.86 -1.68
CA VAL A 64 -3.26 -15.87 -2.75
C VAL A 64 -2.13 -14.92 -2.33
N CYS A 65 -1.05 -14.91 -3.09
CA CYS A 65 0.13 -14.07 -2.84
C CYS A 65 0.08 -12.79 -3.70
N GLU A 66 0.96 -11.83 -3.39
CA GLU A 66 1.06 -10.50 -4.02
C GLU A 66 -0.18 -9.61 -3.78
N SER A 67 0.01 -8.47 -3.13
CA SER A 67 -1.10 -7.59 -2.71
C SER A 67 -1.98 -7.14 -3.86
N SER A 68 -1.41 -6.82 -5.02
CA SER A 68 -2.16 -6.36 -6.20
C SER A 68 -3.00 -7.49 -6.82
N ILE A 69 -2.54 -8.74 -6.73
CA ILE A 69 -3.32 -9.92 -7.14
C ILE A 69 -4.42 -10.21 -6.10
N GLN A 70 -4.11 -10.09 -4.81
CA GLN A 70 -5.07 -10.28 -3.71
C GLN A 70 -6.26 -9.32 -3.82
N VAL A 71 -6.03 -8.04 -4.11
CA VAL A 71 -7.11 -7.05 -4.25
C VAL A 71 -8.03 -7.40 -5.44
N GLN A 72 -7.48 -7.84 -6.57
CA GLN A 72 -8.30 -8.31 -7.71
C GLN A 72 -9.08 -9.57 -7.37
N TYR A 73 -8.44 -10.55 -6.72
CA TYR A 73 -9.10 -11.75 -6.24
C TYR A 73 -10.28 -11.43 -5.30
N ILE A 74 -10.07 -10.47 -4.39
CA ILE A 74 -11.12 -9.98 -3.48
C ILE A 74 -12.27 -9.33 -4.27
N ASP A 75 -11.95 -8.55 -5.30
CA ASP A 75 -12.97 -7.91 -6.14
C ASP A 75 -13.85 -8.93 -6.89
N GLU A 76 -13.21 -9.96 -7.43
CA GLU A 76 -13.86 -11.02 -8.22
C GLU A 76 -14.69 -11.98 -7.36
N VAL A 77 -14.16 -12.39 -6.20
CA VAL A 77 -14.84 -13.36 -5.32
C VAL A 77 -16.02 -12.74 -4.58
N TRP A 78 -15.87 -11.50 -4.09
CA TRP A 78 -16.94 -10.76 -3.41
C TRP A 78 -17.57 -9.72 -4.36
N SER A 79 -17.93 -10.16 -5.56
CA SER A 79 -18.48 -9.35 -6.65
C SER A 79 -19.90 -8.80 -6.42
N HIS A 80 -20.60 -9.28 -5.39
CA HIS A 80 -21.93 -8.79 -4.99
C HIS A 80 -21.90 -7.46 -4.22
N LYS A 81 -20.71 -6.89 -4.00
CA LYS A 81 -20.46 -5.59 -3.36
C LYS A 81 -19.89 -4.60 -4.38
N ASN A 82 -19.77 -3.32 -3.98
CA ASN A 82 -19.23 -2.26 -4.85
C ASN A 82 -17.92 -2.70 -5.52
N PRO A 83 -17.78 -2.50 -6.84
CA PRO A 83 -16.61 -2.92 -7.59
C PRO A 83 -15.38 -2.07 -7.22
N ILE A 84 -14.22 -2.71 -7.11
CA ILE A 84 -12.93 -2.03 -6.92
C ILE A 84 -12.31 -1.68 -8.28
N LEU A 85 -12.45 -2.57 -9.26
CA LEU A 85 -12.03 -2.33 -10.64
C LEU A 85 -13.21 -1.95 -11.54
N PRO A 86 -12.99 -1.08 -12.55
CA PRO A 86 -13.99 -0.79 -13.57
C PRO A 86 -14.43 -2.04 -14.36
N SER A 87 -15.70 -2.07 -14.76
CA SER A 87 -16.25 -3.11 -15.64
C SER A 87 -15.84 -2.93 -17.10
N ASP A 88 -15.62 -1.69 -17.55
CA ASP A 88 -15.10 -1.39 -18.88
C ASP A 88 -13.66 -1.94 -19.03
N PRO A 89 -13.36 -2.74 -20.08
CA PRO A 89 -12.04 -3.35 -20.25
C PRO A 89 -10.89 -2.34 -20.37
N TYR A 90 -11.11 -1.20 -21.02
CA TYR A 90 -10.08 -0.20 -21.22
C TYR A 90 -9.76 0.52 -19.91
N GLN A 91 -10.79 0.99 -19.19
CA GLN A 91 -10.62 1.61 -17.88
C GLN A 91 -9.99 0.65 -16.87
N ARG A 92 -10.37 -0.64 -16.90
CA ARG A 92 -9.73 -1.67 -16.07
C ARG A 92 -8.26 -1.86 -16.41
N ALA A 93 -7.88 -1.79 -17.69
CA ALA A 93 -6.49 -1.82 -18.10
C ALA A 93 -5.72 -0.60 -17.60
N GLN A 94 -6.31 0.60 -17.65
CA GLN A 94 -5.71 1.83 -17.09
C GLN A 94 -5.51 1.74 -15.57
N ALA A 95 -6.50 1.25 -14.83
CA ALA A 95 -6.37 1.05 -13.39
C ALA A 95 -5.23 0.07 -13.06
N ARG A 96 -5.11 -1.02 -13.83
CA ARG A 96 -4.01 -1.99 -13.69
C ARG A 96 -2.65 -1.37 -14.02
N PHE A 97 -2.58 -0.55 -15.05
CA PHE A 97 -1.36 0.16 -15.44
C PHE A 97 -0.86 1.07 -14.30
N TRP A 98 -1.74 1.86 -13.69
CA TRP A 98 -1.33 2.77 -12.61
C TRP A 98 -0.96 2.03 -11.32
N ALA A 99 -1.64 0.94 -10.98
CA ALA A 99 -1.23 0.09 -9.86
C ALA A 99 0.15 -0.55 -10.11
N ASP A 100 0.42 -1.01 -11.33
CA ASP A 100 1.74 -1.55 -11.73
C ASP A 100 2.83 -0.46 -11.71
N PHE A 101 2.51 0.77 -12.14
CA PHE A 101 3.40 1.91 -12.02
C PHE A 101 3.78 2.17 -10.56
N ILE A 102 2.81 2.16 -9.65
CA ILE A 102 3.04 2.32 -8.20
C ILE A 102 3.97 1.23 -7.68
N ASP A 103 3.69 -0.04 -8.04
CA ASP A 103 4.48 -1.20 -7.60
C ASP A 103 5.93 -1.14 -8.08
N LYS A 104 6.15 -0.68 -9.31
CA LYS A 104 7.49 -0.60 -9.91
C LYS A 104 8.28 0.64 -9.52
N LYS A 105 7.62 1.74 -9.14
CA LYS A 105 8.27 3.05 -9.00
C LYS A 105 8.29 3.56 -7.57
N VAL A 106 7.18 3.48 -6.86
CA VAL A 106 7.03 4.21 -5.58
C VAL A 106 7.80 3.52 -4.45
N TYR A 107 7.72 2.20 -4.32
CA TYR A 107 8.33 1.50 -3.18
C TYR A 107 9.86 1.61 -3.17
N ASP A 108 10.53 1.27 -4.28
CA ASP A 108 11.99 1.21 -4.30
C ASP A 108 12.62 2.59 -4.09
N VAL A 109 12.08 3.63 -4.73
CA VAL A 109 12.59 5.01 -4.57
C VAL A 109 12.29 5.55 -3.17
N SER A 110 11.09 5.33 -2.64
CA SER A 110 10.72 5.81 -1.30
C SER A 110 11.53 5.12 -0.21
N ARG A 111 11.87 3.84 -0.38
CA ARG A 111 12.79 3.13 0.52
C ARG A 111 14.16 3.80 0.56
N LYS A 112 14.70 4.27 -0.57
CA LYS A 112 16.00 4.95 -0.61
C LYS A 112 16.00 6.23 0.24
N THR A 113 14.89 6.98 0.28
CA THR A 113 14.81 8.24 1.05
C THR A 113 15.12 8.10 2.55
N TRP A 114 14.96 6.91 3.12
CA TRP A 114 15.29 6.65 4.53
C TRP A 114 16.39 5.60 4.71
N THR A 115 16.95 5.03 3.65
CA THR A 115 18.03 4.02 3.74
C THR A 115 19.38 4.48 3.17
N THR A 116 19.45 5.62 2.49
CA THR A 116 20.67 6.12 1.83
C THR A 116 21.10 7.48 2.38
N LYS A 117 22.28 7.97 1.95
CA LYS A 117 22.89 9.26 2.33
C LYS A 117 23.55 9.92 1.11
N GLY A 118 23.91 11.20 1.23
CA GLY A 118 24.69 11.92 0.20
C GLY A 118 23.98 12.02 -1.15
N GLU A 119 24.73 11.85 -2.24
CA GLU A 119 24.21 11.98 -3.61
C GLU A 119 23.08 10.99 -3.93
N GLU A 120 23.14 9.77 -3.38
CA GLU A 120 22.10 8.76 -3.60
C GLU A 120 20.77 9.17 -2.94
N LEU A 121 20.83 9.84 -1.79
CA LEU A 121 19.65 10.39 -1.13
C LEU A 121 19.06 11.54 -1.95
N GLU A 122 19.88 12.47 -2.43
CA GLU A 122 19.42 13.58 -3.27
C GLU A 122 18.78 13.11 -4.57
N ALA A 123 19.35 12.09 -5.23
CA ALA A 123 18.76 11.46 -6.40
C ALA A 123 17.40 10.82 -6.08
N ALA A 124 17.30 10.06 -4.99
CA ALA A 124 16.06 9.40 -4.58
C ALA A 124 14.95 10.40 -4.22
N LYS A 125 15.29 11.51 -3.56
CA LYS A 125 14.32 12.58 -3.25
C LYS A 125 13.73 13.18 -4.52
N LYS A 126 14.59 13.54 -5.48
CA LYS A 126 14.16 14.13 -6.75
C LYS A 126 13.27 13.17 -7.53
N GLU A 127 13.69 11.92 -7.65
CA GLU A 127 12.94 10.88 -8.36
C GLU A 127 11.59 10.60 -7.68
N LEU A 128 11.54 10.52 -6.34
CA LEU A 128 10.28 10.33 -5.60
C LEU A 128 9.30 11.47 -5.88
N ILE A 129 9.75 12.74 -5.83
CA ILE A 129 8.90 13.89 -6.10
C ILE A 129 8.38 13.89 -7.54
N GLU A 130 9.23 13.54 -8.52
CA GLU A 130 8.80 13.42 -9.93
C GLU A 130 7.74 12.31 -10.12
N ILE A 131 7.89 11.18 -9.43
CA ILE A 131 6.90 10.09 -9.43
C ILE A 131 5.58 10.54 -8.79
N LEU A 132 5.63 11.23 -7.64
CA LEU A 132 4.42 11.73 -6.97
C LEU A 132 3.71 12.80 -7.81
N LYS A 133 4.45 13.68 -8.50
CA LYS A 133 3.89 14.64 -9.46
C LYS A 133 3.24 13.98 -10.67
N THR A 134 3.80 12.85 -11.12
CA THR A 134 3.19 12.04 -12.19
C THR A 134 1.85 11.47 -11.74
N LEU A 135 1.78 10.92 -10.52
CA LEU A 135 0.53 10.42 -9.94
C LEU A 135 -0.48 11.56 -9.68
N GLU A 136 -0.02 12.72 -9.22
CA GLU A 136 -0.88 13.89 -9.02
C GLU A 136 -1.46 14.41 -10.34
N SER A 137 -0.67 14.37 -11.41
CA SER A 137 -1.13 14.73 -12.76
C SER A 137 -2.18 13.75 -13.29
N GLU A 138 -1.98 12.45 -13.05
CA GLU A 138 -2.98 11.43 -13.37
C GLU A 138 -4.27 11.64 -12.56
N LEU A 139 -4.17 11.91 -11.25
CA LEU A 139 -5.33 12.20 -10.41
C LEU A 139 -6.14 13.38 -11.00
N GLY A 140 -5.45 14.44 -11.42
CA GLY A 140 -6.08 15.62 -12.00
C GLY A 140 -6.94 16.34 -10.97
N ASP A 141 -8.22 16.51 -11.28
CA ASP A 141 -9.22 17.11 -10.37
C ASP A 141 -10.24 16.08 -9.84
N LYS A 142 -9.99 14.79 -10.07
CA LYS A 142 -10.86 13.71 -9.58
C LYS A 142 -10.73 13.59 -8.05
N PRO A 143 -11.82 13.25 -7.33
CA PRO A 143 -11.73 13.03 -5.88
C PRO A 143 -10.96 11.74 -5.53
N TYR A 144 -10.96 10.76 -6.43
CA TYR A 144 -10.21 9.51 -6.34
C TYR A 144 -9.57 9.17 -7.70
N PHE A 145 -8.56 8.31 -7.72
CA PHE A 145 -8.01 7.77 -8.96
C PHE A 145 -9.06 6.94 -9.72
N GLY A 146 -10.00 6.30 -9.01
CA GLY A 146 -11.17 5.64 -9.60
C GLY A 146 -12.23 6.58 -10.20
N GLY A 147 -12.04 7.90 -10.19
CA GLY A 147 -13.08 8.86 -10.57
C GLY A 147 -13.83 9.35 -9.36
N ASP A 148 -15.16 9.25 -9.41
CA ASP A 148 -16.05 9.63 -8.30
C ASP A 148 -16.05 8.59 -7.17
N GLU A 149 -15.60 7.36 -7.47
CA GLU A 149 -15.55 6.25 -6.52
C GLU A 149 -14.11 5.87 -6.17
N PHE A 150 -13.91 5.46 -4.91
CA PHE A 150 -12.64 4.93 -4.43
C PHE A 150 -12.38 3.54 -5.04
N GLY A 151 -11.24 3.37 -5.71
CA GLY A 151 -10.99 2.19 -6.52
C GLY A 151 -9.60 1.58 -6.36
N TYR A 152 -9.25 0.73 -7.31
CA TYR A 152 -8.03 -0.10 -7.29
C TYR A 152 -6.72 0.68 -7.13
N VAL A 153 -6.58 1.81 -7.83
CA VAL A 153 -5.38 2.65 -7.77
C VAL A 153 -5.29 3.38 -6.43
N ASP A 154 -6.42 3.80 -5.87
CA ASP A 154 -6.47 4.42 -4.56
C ASP A 154 -5.99 3.45 -3.47
N ILE A 155 -6.51 2.21 -3.51
CA ILE A 155 -6.06 1.12 -2.63
C ILE A 155 -4.57 0.87 -2.80
N ALA A 156 -4.06 0.85 -4.04
CA ALA A 156 -2.65 0.59 -4.32
C ALA A 156 -1.71 1.67 -3.73
N LEU A 157 -2.15 2.93 -3.67
CA LEU A 157 -1.33 4.07 -3.28
C LEU A 157 -1.48 4.49 -1.80
N ILE A 158 -2.70 4.46 -1.24
CA ILE A 158 -2.98 5.15 0.03
C ILE A 158 -2.20 4.58 1.23
N GLY A 159 -1.77 3.32 1.18
CA GLY A 159 -0.89 2.74 2.20
C GLY A 159 0.46 3.47 2.33
N PHE A 160 0.98 4.04 1.24
CA PHE A 160 2.26 4.76 1.25
C PHE A 160 2.19 6.07 2.03
N TYR A 161 1.01 6.70 2.13
CA TYR A 161 0.84 7.93 2.91
C TYR A 161 1.30 7.75 4.36
N THR A 162 1.07 6.58 4.96
CA THR A 162 1.48 6.31 6.36
C THR A 162 2.99 6.40 6.58
N TRP A 163 3.78 6.33 5.50
CA TRP A 163 5.23 6.46 5.52
C TRP A 163 5.73 7.85 5.12
N PHE A 164 4.86 8.75 4.64
CA PHE A 164 5.25 10.09 4.19
C PHE A 164 6.02 10.87 5.27
N PRO A 165 5.58 10.93 6.55
CA PRO A 165 6.35 11.64 7.57
C PRO A 165 7.75 11.07 7.79
N ALA A 166 7.95 9.76 7.58
CA ALA A 166 9.28 9.16 7.62
C ALA A 166 10.13 9.60 6.41
N TYR A 167 9.57 9.62 5.21
CA TYR A 167 10.26 10.10 4.01
C TYR A 167 10.65 11.57 4.15
N GLU A 168 9.75 12.41 4.66
CA GLU A 168 10.00 13.84 4.90
C GLU A 168 11.09 14.05 5.96
N LYS A 169 11.00 13.36 7.10
CA LYS A 169 11.98 13.48 8.18
C LYS A 169 13.37 13.02 7.78
N PHE A 170 13.50 11.83 7.19
CA PHE A 170 14.81 11.23 6.90
C PHE A 170 15.37 11.64 5.55
N GLY A 171 14.50 12.01 4.61
CA GLY A 171 14.87 12.53 3.32
C GLY A 171 14.95 14.04 3.25
N ASN A 172 14.55 14.79 4.27
CA ASN A 172 14.53 16.26 4.26
C ASN A 172 13.84 16.81 2.98
N LEU A 173 12.62 16.32 2.74
CA LEU A 173 11.74 16.74 1.64
C LEU A 173 10.37 17.09 2.21
N SER A 174 9.55 17.80 1.43
CA SER A 174 8.21 18.22 1.83
C SER A 174 7.23 17.80 0.73
N ILE A 175 6.42 16.78 1.00
CA ILE A 175 5.49 16.21 0.01
C ILE A 175 4.28 17.14 -0.14
N GLU A 176 3.77 17.72 0.95
CA GLU A 176 2.60 18.61 0.88
C GLU A 176 2.85 19.87 0.05
N SER A 177 4.08 20.42 0.09
CA SER A 177 4.41 21.60 -0.73
C SER A 177 4.60 21.27 -2.20
N GLU A 178 5.09 20.08 -2.52
CA GLU A 178 5.40 19.66 -3.90
C GLU A 178 4.22 19.00 -4.62
N CYS A 179 3.31 18.36 -3.85
CA CYS A 179 2.16 17.60 -4.33
C CYS A 179 0.89 17.89 -3.49
N PRO A 180 0.39 19.13 -3.49
CA PRO A 180 -0.72 19.54 -2.63
C PRO A 180 -2.06 18.86 -2.96
N LYS A 181 -2.36 18.58 -4.24
CA LYS A 181 -3.60 17.89 -4.64
C LYS A 181 -3.57 16.44 -4.18
N LEU A 182 -2.40 15.81 -4.19
CA LEU A 182 -2.25 14.46 -3.64
C LEU A 182 -2.56 14.46 -2.14
N MET A 183 -2.17 15.49 -1.39
CA MET A 183 -2.53 15.61 0.02
C MET A 183 -4.03 15.88 0.26
N VAL A 184 -4.71 16.56 -0.67
CA VAL A 184 -6.18 16.66 -0.64
C VAL A 184 -6.82 15.29 -0.85
N TRP A 185 -6.33 14.50 -1.81
CA TRP A 185 -6.78 13.12 -2.04
C TRP A 185 -6.53 12.22 -0.82
N VAL A 186 -5.38 12.33 -0.15
CA VAL A 186 -5.10 11.61 1.10
C VAL A 186 -6.16 11.93 2.14
N LYS A 187 -6.40 13.22 2.41
CA LYS A 187 -7.40 13.66 3.39
C LYS A 187 -8.78 13.07 3.05
N LYS A 188 -9.15 13.07 1.76
CA LYS A 188 -10.40 12.48 1.29
C LYS A 188 -10.46 10.97 1.51
N CYS A 189 -9.40 10.23 1.25
CA CYS A 189 -9.33 8.79 1.50
C CYS A 189 -9.45 8.45 2.98
N LEU A 190 -8.86 9.26 3.87
CA LEU A 190 -8.91 9.06 5.32
C LEU A 190 -10.31 9.28 5.93
N GLU A 191 -11.21 9.99 5.23
CA GLU A 191 -12.62 10.07 5.63
C GLU A 191 -13.34 8.71 5.53
N ARG A 192 -12.80 7.76 4.76
CA ARG A 192 -13.35 6.40 4.63
C ARG A 192 -12.95 5.56 5.84
N GLU A 193 -13.95 5.03 6.54
CA GLU A 193 -13.76 4.18 7.72
C GLU A 193 -12.89 2.94 7.43
N THR A 194 -13.07 2.33 6.26
CA THR A 194 -12.30 1.18 5.76
C THR A 194 -10.81 1.49 5.63
N VAL A 195 -10.46 2.70 5.19
CA VAL A 195 -9.07 3.18 5.09
C VAL A 195 -8.54 3.51 6.48
N ALA A 196 -9.25 4.34 7.24
CA ALA A 196 -8.85 4.76 8.59
C ALA A 196 -8.58 3.57 9.52
N LYS A 197 -9.38 2.49 9.45
CA LYS A 197 -9.18 1.26 10.24
C LYS A 197 -8.04 0.36 9.73
N SER A 198 -7.57 0.57 8.50
CA SER A 198 -6.55 -0.28 7.87
C SER A 198 -5.14 0.27 7.98
N LEU A 199 -5.02 1.59 8.15
CA LEU A 199 -3.76 2.31 8.19
C LEU A 199 -3.31 2.51 9.65
N PRO A 200 -2.03 2.26 9.97
CA PRO A 200 -1.47 2.63 11.27
C PRO A 200 -1.28 4.15 11.39
N ASP A 201 -1.08 4.62 12.61
CA ASP A 201 -0.63 5.97 12.89
C ASP A 201 0.72 6.24 12.18
N PRO A 202 0.82 7.28 11.32
CA PRO A 202 2.07 7.65 10.66
C PRO A 202 3.23 7.93 11.64
N HIS A 203 2.96 8.45 12.85
CA HIS A 203 4.02 8.67 13.85
C HIS A 203 4.67 7.36 14.29
N LYS A 204 3.86 6.31 14.51
CA LYS A 204 4.36 4.98 14.86
C LYS A 204 5.21 4.38 13.73
N VAL A 205 4.83 4.63 12.47
CA VAL A 205 5.63 4.23 11.30
C VAL A 205 6.97 4.97 11.27
N THR A 206 6.99 6.28 11.55
CA THR A 206 8.23 7.06 11.63
C THR A 206 9.16 6.56 12.73
N GLU A 207 8.64 6.21 13.90
CA GLU A 207 9.42 5.61 15.00
C GLU A 207 10.02 4.26 14.59
N PHE A 208 9.21 3.41 13.96
CA PHE A 208 9.68 2.13 13.42
C PHE A 208 10.82 2.32 12.40
N VAL A 209 10.71 3.29 11.50
CA VAL A 209 11.78 3.62 10.54
C VAL A 209 13.04 4.11 11.26
N ALA A 210 12.91 4.93 12.31
CA ALA A 210 14.05 5.36 13.12
C ALA A 210 14.80 4.16 13.75
N GLU A 211 14.06 3.18 14.29
CA GLU A 211 14.67 1.96 14.81
C GLU A 211 15.39 1.15 13.73
N LEU A 212 14.80 1.03 12.53
CA LEU A 212 15.45 0.35 11.41
C LEU A 212 16.73 1.06 10.97
N ARG A 213 16.73 2.40 10.93
CA ARG A 213 17.92 3.19 10.59
C ARG A 213 19.07 2.97 11.57
N LYS A 214 18.78 2.95 12.88
CA LYS A 214 19.78 2.58 13.92
C LYS A 214 20.34 1.19 13.69
N ARG A 215 19.47 0.21 13.40
CA ARG A 215 19.90 -1.17 13.11
C ARG A 215 20.75 -1.29 11.84
N PHE A 216 20.53 -0.43 10.86
CA PHE A 216 21.33 -0.37 9.63
C PHE A 216 22.61 0.47 9.77
N GLY A 217 22.89 1.06 10.94
CA GLY A 217 24.06 1.93 11.13
C GLY A 217 23.98 3.25 10.35
N LEU A 218 22.75 3.72 10.08
CA LEU A 218 22.51 4.99 9.37
C LEU A 218 22.38 6.18 10.32
N GLU A 219 22.28 5.93 11.62
CA GLU A 219 22.24 6.91 12.71
C GLU A 219 23.30 6.60 13.75
#